data_AF-A0AA42CV36-F1
#
_entry.id   AF-A0AA42CV36-F1
#
_cell.length_a   1.000
_cell.length_b   1.000
_cell.length_c   1.000
_cell.angle_alpha   90.00
_cell.angle_beta   90.00
_cell.angle_gamma   90.00
#
_symmetry.space_group_name_H-M   'P 1'
#
loop_
_entity.id
_entity.type
_entity.pdbx_description
1 polymer ?
#
loop_
_entity_poly.entity_id
_entity_poly.type
_entity_poly.pdbx_seq_one_letter_code
_entity_poly.pdbx_strand_id
1 'polypeptide(L)'
;MASRISSDTQASVNDGTRVIDGAQQEIRHIAAQVSSASGQLDELQAQVADITAIVETIQSIATQTNLLSLNAAIEAARAGEQGNSFAVVAQEVRQLAQRTSQATEDIADTISLLQNLTKGAHSSMHVCLDRVENGVRLAGDASTAIGRISANADEVVDVILHMSSMDEDAAAQQVATTRQAGDPVKA
;
A
#
# COMPACT_ATOMS: atom_id res chain seq x y z
N MET A 1 32.88 -31.61 14.52
CA MET A 1 32.01 -31.47 13.33
C MET A 1 30.66 -30.86 13.68
N ALA A 2 29.92 -31.43 14.63
CA ALA A 2 28.59 -30.96 14.98
C ALA A 2 28.54 -29.55 15.61
N SER A 3 29.50 -29.18 16.47
CA SER A 3 29.63 -27.78 16.96
C SER A 3 29.86 -26.76 15.83
N ARG A 4 30.64 -27.12 14.80
CA ARG A 4 30.84 -26.26 13.61
C ARG A 4 29.54 -26.12 12.80
N ILE A 5 28.82 -27.21 12.56
CA ILE A 5 27.52 -27.19 11.86
C ILE A 5 26.53 -26.29 12.61
N SER A 6 26.51 -26.37 13.94
CA SER A 6 25.62 -25.51 14.73
C SER A 6 26.03 -24.03 14.66
N SER A 7 27.33 -23.72 14.71
CA SER A 7 27.84 -22.36 14.49
C SER A 7 27.47 -21.81 13.11
N ASP A 8 27.60 -22.62 12.05
CA ASP A 8 27.23 -22.24 10.67
C ASP A 8 25.70 -22.04 10.55
N THR A 9 24.91 -22.84 11.27
CA THR A 9 23.45 -22.71 11.37
C THR A 9 23.08 -21.42 12.08
N GLN A 10 23.72 -21.09 13.20
CA GLN A 10 23.46 -19.87 13.96
C GLN A 10 23.80 -18.61 13.13
N ALA A 11 24.89 -18.64 12.37
CA ALA A 11 25.23 -17.57 11.44
C ALA A 11 24.13 -17.39 10.37
N SER A 12 23.61 -18.48 9.83
CA SER A 12 22.53 -18.46 8.82
C SER A 12 21.19 -17.97 9.41
N VAL A 13 20.86 -18.36 10.65
CA VAL A 13 19.69 -17.87 11.40
C VAL A 13 19.79 -16.37 11.63
N ASN A 14 20.95 -15.86 12.07
CA ASN A 14 21.16 -14.44 12.31
C ASN A 14 21.01 -13.62 11.01
N ASP A 15 21.56 -14.13 9.90
CA ASP A 15 21.39 -13.50 8.59
C ASP A 15 19.92 -13.52 8.13
N GLY A 16 19.25 -14.67 8.26
CA GLY A 16 17.83 -14.81 7.91
C GLY A 16 16.93 -13.90 8.75
N THR A 17 17.20 -13.76 10.05
CA THR A 17 16.48 -12.84 10.94
C THR A 17 16.64 -11.40 10.46
N ARG A 18 17.87 -10.98 10.17
CA ARG A 18 18.17 -9.64 9.65
C ARG A 18 17.45 -9.35 8.33
N VAL A 19 17.37 -10.32 7.42
CA VAL A 19 16.65 -10.18 6.14
C VAL A 19 15.15 -10.06 6.37
N ILE A 20 14.57 -10.86 7.28
CA ILE A 20 13.14 -10.79 7.62
C ILE A 20 12.79 -9.46 8.27
N ASP A 21 13.60 -8.98 9.21
CA ASP A 21 13.40 -7.69 9.87
C ASP A 21 13.45 -6.53 8.84
N GLY A 22 14.41 -6.59 7.92
CA GLY A 22 14.48 -5.65 6.80
C GLY A 22 13.23 -5.69 5.91
N ALA A 23 12.74 -6.89 5.58
CA ALA A 23 11.51 -7.05 4.81
C ALA A 23 10.28 -6.50 5.56
N GLN A 24 10.18 -6.73 6.87
CA GLN A 24 9.10 -6.15 7.69
C GLN A 24 9.14 -4.62 7.69
N GLN A 25 10.33 -4.02 7.77
CA GLN A 25 10.49 -2.57 7.74
C GLN A 25 10.05 -1.99 6.39
N GLU A 26 10.47 -2.59 5.27
CA GLU A 26 10.07 -2.17 3.93
C GLU A 26 8.56 -2.31 3.72
N ILE A 27 7.95 -3.39 4.19
CA ILE A 27 6.49 -3.58 4.09
C ILE A 27 5.74 -2.49 4.88
N ARG A 28 6.23 -2.11 6.07
CA ARG A 28 5.65 -0.99 6.84
C ARG A 28 5.81 0.35 6.14
N HIS A 29 6.94 0.59 5.48
CA HIS A 29 7.13 1.79 4.65
C HIS A 29 6.14 1.84 3.49
N ILE A 30 5.93 0.73 2.79
CA ILE A 30 4.91 0.61 1.74
C ILE A 30 3.52 0.91 2.31
N ALA A 31 3.17 0.37 3.49
CA ALA A 31 1.90 0.65 4.17
C ALA A 31 1.66 2.15 4.36
N ALA A 32 2.67 2.86 4.87
CA ALA A 32 2.61 4.29 5.11
C ALA A 32 2.46 5.09 3.80
N GLN A 33 3.18 4.69 2.75
CA GLN A 33 3.05 5.33 1.43
C GLN A 33 1.68 5.12 0.80
N VAL A 34 1.12 3.91 0.91
CA VAL A 34 -0.24 3.60 0.43
C VAL A 34 -1.28 4.42 1.20
N SER A 35 -1.16 4.50 2.53
CA SER A 35 -2.05 5.32 3.36
C SER A 35 -1.98 6.81 3.00
N SER A 36 -0.77 7.35 2.80
CA SER A 36 -0.59 8.73 2.35
C SER A 36 -1.22 8.97 0.97
N ALA A 37 -1.03 8.05 0.03
CA ALA A 37 -1.59 8.17 -1.31
C ALA A 37 -3.13 8.08 -1.29
N SER A 38 -3.71 7.29 -0.37
CA SER A 38 -5.16 7.24 -0.15
C SER A 38 -5.70 8.60 0.30
N GLY A 39 -5.02 9.25 1.26
CA GLY A 39 -5.41 10.60 1.70
C GLY A 39 -5.35 11.64 0.58
N GLN A 40 -4.36 11.55 -0.31
CA GLN A 40 -4.27 12.42 -1.49
C GLN A 40 -5.43 12.18 -2.49
N LEU A 41 -5.89 10.94 -2.62
CA LEU A 41 -7.07 10.63 -3.44
C LEU A 41 -8.36 11.18 -2.82
N ASP A 42 -8.49 11.16 -1.49
CA ASP A 42 -9.63 11.75 -0.80
C ASP A 42 -9.70 13.27 -1.02
N GLU A 43 -8.55 13.95 -0.93
CA GLU A 43 -8.44 15.38 -1.27
C GLU A 43 -8.78 15.66 -2.73
N LEU A 44 -8.31 14.82 -3.66
CA LEU A 44 -8.65 14.93 -5.07
C LEU A 44 -10.15 14.74 -5.30
N GLN A 45 -10.77 13.77 -4.63
CA GLN A 45 -12.21 13.54 -4.74
C GLN A 45 -13.02 14.74 -4.23
N ALA A 46 -12.59 15.39 -3.15
CA ALA A 46 -13.21 16.62 -2.66
C ALA A 46 -13.08 17.77 -3.67
N GLN A 47 -11.88 18.00 -4.21
CA GLN A 47 -11.66 19.04 -5.24
C GLN A 47 -12.49 18.79 -6.50
N VAL A 48 -12.60 17.53 -6.92
CA VAL A 48 -13.42 17.18 -8.08
C VAL A 48 -14.91 17.49 -7.83
N ALA A 49 -15.42 17.26 -6.61
CA ALA A 49 -16.79 17.62 -6.25
C ALA A 49 -17.02 19.14 -6.26
N ASP A 50 -16.06 19.93 -5.79
CA ASP A 50 -16.13 21.40 -5.86
C ASP A 50 -16.18 21.89 -7.31
N ILE A 51 -15.35 21.30 -8.18
CA ILE A 51 -15.37 21.62 -9.62
C ILE A 51 -16.72 21.23 -10.24
N THR A 52 -17.31 20.10 -9.86
CA THR A 52 -18.67 19.72 -10.32
C THR A 52 -19.69 20.81 -10.02
N ALA A 53 -19.71 21.34 -8.78
CA ALA A 53 -20.65 22.40 -8.40
C ALA A 53 -20.44 23.71 -9.19
N ILE A 54 -19.18 24.05 -9.50
CA ILE A 54 -18.85 25.21 -10.34
C ILE A 54 -19.38 25.00 -11.76
N VAL A 55 -19.16 23.82 -12.35
CA VAL A 55 -19.60 23.49 -13.71
C VAL A 55 -21.14 23.51 -13.81
N GLU A 56 -21.84 22.98 -12.81
CA GLU A 56 -23.32 23.06 -12.73
C GLU A 56 -23.80 24.52 -12.67
N THR A 57 -23.11 25.37 -11.92
CA THR A 57 -23.41 26.81 -11.86
C THR A 57 -23.23 27.49 -13.23
N ILE A 58 -22.15 27.18 -13.94
CA ILE A 58 -21.89 27.72 -15.29
C ILE A 58 -22.94 27.22 -16.28
N GLN A 59 -23.32 25.94 -16.22
CA GLN A 59 -24.39 25.37 -17.05
C GLN A 59 -25.72 26.10 -16.82
N SER A 60 -26.05 26.41 -15.57
CA SER A 60 -27.24 27.17 -15.19
C SER A 60 -27.21 28.59 -15.76
N ILE A 61 -26.08 29.29 -15.63
CA ILE A 61 -25.87 30.64 -16.20
C ILE A 61 -26.00 30.61 -17.72
N ALA A 62 -25.39 29.65 -18.40
CA ALA A 62 -25.47 29.50 -19.84
C ALA A 62 -26.92 29.26 -20.30
N THR A 63 -27.65 28.39 -19.60
CA THR A 63 -29.07 28.12 -19.86
C THR A 63 -29.93 29.37 -19.68
N GLN A 64 -29.72 30.11 -18.58
CA GLN A 64 -30.44 31.35 -18.30
C GLN A 64 -30.11 32.43 -19.35
N THR A 65 -28.85 32.56 -19.74
CA THR A 65 -28.40 33.51 -20.77
C THR A 65 -29.01 33.18 -22.13
N ASN A 66 -29.07 31.89 -22.49
CA ASN A 66 -29.74 31.42 -23.70
C ASN A 66 -31.24 31.80 -23.69
N LEU A 67 -31.95 31.61 -22.58
CA LEU A 67 -33.35 32.04 -22.45
C LEU A 67 -33.51 33.56 -22.52
N LEU A 68 -32.63 34.32 -21.87
CA LEU A 68 -32.68 35.78 -21.86
C LEU A 68 -32.45 36.35 -23.27
N SER A 69 -31.46 35.81 -23.99
CA SER A 69 -31.14 36.20 -25.37
C SER A 69 -32.26 35.85 -26.35
N LEU A 70 -32.96 34.73 -26.14
CA LEU A 70 -34.13 34.37 -26.95
C LEU A 70 -35.26 35.39 -26.76
N ASN A 71 -35.56 35.78 -25.52
CA ASN A 71 -36.57 36.81 -25.23
C ASN A 71 -36.18 38.16 -25.86
N ALA A 72 -34.89 38.53 -25.79
CA ALA A 72 -34.38 39.74 -26.43
C ALA A 72 -34.52 39.70 -27.96
N ALA A 73 -34.25 38.55 -28.59
CA ALA A 73 -34.42 38.38 -30.03
C ALA A 73 -35.90 38.50 -30.47
N ILE A 74 -36.83 37.96 -29.66
CA ILE A 74 -38.28 38.10 -29.89
C ILE A 74 -38.71 39.56 -29.80
N GLU A 75 -38.27 40.28 -28.76
CA GLU A 75 -38.64 41.69 -28.57
C GLU A 75 -38.02 42.59 -29.65
N ALA A 76 -36.79 42.29 -30.08
CA ALA A 76 -36.14 42.98 -31.19
C ALA A 76 -36.91 42.80 -32.51
N ALA A 77 -37.41 41.59 -32.79
CA ALA A 77 -38.27 41.35 -33.95
C ALA A 77 -39.59 42.12 -33.86
N ARG A 78 -40.14 42.27 -32.64
CA ARG A 78 -41.37 43.03 -32.38
C ARG A 78 -41.20 44.53 -32.59
N ALA A 79 -40.02 45.07 -32.34
CA ALA A 79 -39.68 46.48 -32.57
C ALA A 79 -39.47 46.85 -34.05
N GLY A 80 -39.51 45.88 -34.97
CA GLY A 80 -39.36 46.12 -36.41
C GLY A 80 -37.98 46.67 -36.78
N GLU A 81 -37.92 47.68 -37.65
CA GLU A 81 -36.64 48.24 -38.13
C GLU A 81 -35.75 48.80 -37.01
N GLN A 82 -36.34 49.34 -35.95
CA GLN A 82 -35.61 49.90 -34.80
C GLN A 82 -34.91 48.81 -33.97
N GLY A 83 -35.34 47.54 -34.08
CA GLY A 83 -34.78 46.41 -33.35
C GLY A 83 -33.67 45.65 -34.09
N ASN A 84 -33.39 45.97 -35.37
CA ASN A 84 -32.49 45.18 -36.22
C ASN A 84 -31.07 45.04 -35.64
N SER A 85 -30.49 46.10 -35.07
CA SER A 85 -29.17 46.04 -34.44
C SER A 85 -29.17 45.22 -33.14
N PHE A 86 -30.25 45.29 -32.35
CA PHE A 86 -30.43 44.50 -31.14
C PHE A 86 -30.66 43.01 -31.44
N ALA A 87 -31.34 42.68 -32.54
CA ALA A 87 -31.58 41.31 -32.97
C ALA A 87 -30.27 40.55 -33.26
N VAL A 88 -29.31 41.22 -33.92
CA VAL A 88 -27.98 40.64 -34.21
C VAL A 88 -27.21 40.35 -32.92
N VAL A 89 -27.21 41.29 -31.98
CA VAL A 89 -26.54 41.10 -30.67
C VAL A 89 -27.21 39.97 -29.88
N ALA A 90 -28.54 39.90 -29.85
CA ALA A 90 -29.26 38.84 -29.17
C ALA A 90 -28.93 37.45 -29.74
N GLN A 91 -28.80 37.34 -31.07
CA GLN A 91 -28.42 36.09 -31.73
C GLN A 91 -26.98 35.68 -31.39
N GLU A 92 -26.03 36.62 -31.34
CA GLU A 92 -24.64 36.33 -30.98
C GLU A 92 -24.53 35.86 -29.52
N VAL A 93 -25.22 36.54 -28.59
CA VAL A 93 -25.27 36.14 -27.18
C VAL A 93 -25.88 34.74 -27.03
N ARG A 94 -26.93 34.43 -27.79
CA ARG A 94 -27.54 33.10 -27.80
C ARG A 94 -26.55 32.04 -28.25
N GLN A 95 -25.84 32.28 -29.34
CA GLN A 95 -24.86 31.34 -29.86
C GLN A 95 -23.70 31.13 -28.87
N LEU A 96 -23.27 32.20 -28.19
CA LEU A 96 -22.24 32.12 -27.16
C LEU A 96 -22.72 31.27 -25.97
N ALA A 97 -23.95 31.49 -25.51
CA ALA A 97 -24.56 30.72 -24.43
C ALA A 97 -24.67 29.22 -24.77
N GLN A 98 -25.08 28.88 -26.01
CA GLN A 98 -25.11 27.48 -26.47
C GLN A 98 -23.72 26.84 -26.52
N ARG A 99 -22.71 27.58 -26.99
CA ARG A 99 -21.32 27.11 -26.98
C ARG A 99 -20.78 26.92 -25.56
N THR A 100 -21.15 27.80 -24.62
CA THR A 100 -20.80 27.64 -23.21
C THR A 100 -21.43 26.38 -22.63
N SER A 101 -22.73 26.14 -22.87
CA SER A 101 -23.42 24.91 -22.42
C SER A 101 -22.77 23.63 -22.94
N GLN A 102 -22.39 23.60 -24.23
CA GLN A 102 -21.69 22.43 -24.78
C GLN A 102 -20.34 22.21 -24.10
N ALA A 103 -19.57 23.28 -23.88
CA ALA A 103 -18.27 23.16 -23.23
C ALA A 103 -18.39 22.67 -21.77
N THR A 104 -19.43 23.09 -21.04
CA THR A 104 -19.68 22.61 -19.68
C THR A 104 -20.15 21.16 -19.64
N GLU A 105 -20.89 20.68 -20.65
CA GLU A 105 -21.21 19.25 -20.81
C GLU A 105 -19.94 18.42 -21.04
N ASP A 106 -19.06 18.84 -21.95
CA ASP A 106 -17.79 18.14 -22.21
C ASP A 106 -16.88 18.10 -20.96
N ILE A 107 -16.89 19.17 -20.16
CA ILE A 107 -16.17 19.22 -18.88
C ILE A 107 -16.82 18.27 -17.85
N ALA A 108 -18.14 18.20 -17.78
CA ALA A 108 -18.86 17.30 -16.87
C ALA A 108 -18.56 15.83 -17.16
N ASP A 109 -18.44 15.45 -18.45
CA ASP A 109 -18.01 14.11 -18.85
C ASP A 109 -16.58 13.81 -18.39
N THR A 110 -15.67 14.78 -18.56
CA THR A 110 -14.28 14.66 -18.10
C THR A 110 -14.20 14.50 -16.57
N ILE A 111 -14.98 15.27 -15.84
CA ILE A 111 -15.09 15.16 -14.37
C ILE A 111 -15.62 13.79 -13.96
N SER A 112 -16.63 13.27 -14.65
CA SER A 112 -17.19 11.94 -14.39
C SER A 112 -16.16 10.84 -14.59
N LEU A 113 -15.33 10.96 -15.64
CA LEU A 113 -14.19 10.07 -15.86
C LEU A 113 -13.17 10.15 -14.71
N LEU A 114 -12.80 11.36 -14.28
CA LEU A 114 -11.87 11.56 -13.16
C LEU A 114 -12.40 10.96 -11.86
N GLN A 115 -13.68 11.15 -11.54
CA GLN A 115 -14.31 10.54 -10.36
C GLN A 115 -14.22 9.01 -10.40
N ASN A 116 -14.44 8.40 -11.56
CA ASN A 116 -14.35 6.94 -11.73
C ASN A 116 -12.91 6.45 -11.58
N LEU A 117 -11.92 7.16 -12.16
CA LEU A 117 -10.51 6.83 -12.02
C LEU A 117 -10.05 6.92 -10.56
N THR A 118 -10.44 7.98 -9.85
CA THR A 118 -10.13 8.17 -8.42
C THR A 118 -10.73 7.05 -7.56
N LYS A 119 -11.99 6.68 -7.79
CA LYS A 119 -12.63 5.53 -7.10
C LYS A 119 -11.90 4.21 -7.37
N GLY A 120 -11.49 3.97 -8.63
CA GLY A 120 -10.71 2.79 -9.00
C GLY A 120 -9.34 2.74 -8.33
N ALA A 121 -8.67 3.89 -8.23
CA ALA A 121 -7.40 4.03 -7.53
C ALA A 121 -7.55 3.77 -6.03
N HIS A 122 -8.60 4.30 -5.39
CA HIS A 122 -8.89 4.05 -3.98
C HIS A 122 -9.13 2.56 -3.69
N SER A 123 -9.93 1.88 -4.52
CA SER A 123 -10.14 0.42 -4.41
C SER A 123 -8.82 -0.36 -4.51
N SER A 124 -7.96 0.03 -5.46
CA SER A 124 -6.65 -0.60 -5.65
C SER A 124 -5.72 -0.39 -4.45
N MET A 125 -5.77 0.80 -3.82
CA MET A 125 -5.01 1.09 -2.59
C MET A 125 -5.51 0.25 -1.40
N HIS A 126 -6.82 0.06 -1.27
CA HIS A 126 -7.38 -0.80 -0.22
C HIS A 126 -6.89 -2.25 -0.35
N VAL A 127 -6.95 -2.81 -1.56
CA VAL A 127 -6.39 -4.15 -1.84
C VAL A 127 -4.90 -4.20 -1.58
N CYS A 128 -4.16 -3.12 -1.86
CA CYS A 128 -2.73 -3.05 -1.55
C CYS A 128 -2.47 -3.11 -0.04
N LEU A 129 -3.28 -2.41 0.76
CA LEU A 129 -3.18 -2.41 2.22
C LEU A 129 -3.43 -3.81 2.80
N ASP A 130 -4.46 -4.51 2.33
CA ASP A 130 -4.75 -5.90 2.74
C ASP A 130 -3.56 -6.84 2.44
N ARG A 131 -2.94 -6.66 1.26
CA ARG A 131 -1.76 -7.45 0.86
C ARG A 131 -0.54 -7.13 1.72
N VAL A 132 -0.37 -5.88 2.11
CA VAL A 132 0.70 -5.42 3.01
C VAL A 132 0.51 -6.04 4.39
N GLU A 133 -0.71 -6.02 4.95
CA GLU A 133 -1.01 -6.68 6.24
C GLU A 133 -0.70 -8.18 6.21
N ASN A 134 -1.08 -8.87 5.12
CA ASN A 134 -0.74 -10.27 4.93
C ASN A 134 0.79 -10.46 4.82
N GLY A 135 1.50 -9.56 4.13
CA GLY A 135 2.96 -9.56 4.04
C GLY A 135 3.63 -9.45 5.41
N VAL A 136 3.17 -8.54 6.28
CA VAL A 136 3.66 -8.41 7.66
C VAL A 136 3.45 -9.70 8.43
N ARG A 137 2.25 -10.31 8.32
CA ARG A 137 1.92 -11.56 8.99
C ARG A 137 2.85 -12.70 8.54
N LEU A 138 3.04 -12.89 7.23
CA LEU A 138 3.93 -13.92 6.69
C LEU A 138 5.38 -13.72 7.12
N ALA A 139 5.86 -12.48 7.16
CA ALA A 139 7.19 -12.17 7.67
C ALA A 139 7.31 -12.48 9.17
N GLY A 140 6.26 -12.25 9.97
CA GLY A 140 6.20 -12.66 11.37
C GLY A 140 6.23 -14.19 11.56
N ASP A 141 5.49 -14.92 10.73
CA ASP A 141 5.50 -16.39 10.73
C ASP A 141 6.91 -16.92 10.40
N ALA A 142 7.58 -16.31 9.41
CA ALA A 142 8.95 -16.65 9.04
C ALA A 142 9.96 -16.34 10.16
N SER A 143 9.83 -15.19 10.84
CA SER A 143 10.66 -14.83 12.00
C SER A 143 10.52 -15.87 13.12
N THR A 144 9.29 -16.30 13.41
CA THR A 144 9.01 -17.35 14.40
C THR A 144 9.65 -18.69 14.02
N ALA A 145 9.59 -19.06 12.74
CA ALA A 145 10.22 -20.29 12.24
C ALA A 145 11.75 -20.24 12.37
N ILE A 146 12.38 -19.10 12.06
CA ILE A 146 13.83 -18.91 12.25
C ILE A 146 14.20 -18.96 13.74
N GLY A 147 13.41 -18.35 14.62
CA GLY A 147 13.62 -18.44 16.07
C GLY A 147 13.62 -19.89 16.59
N ARG A 148 12.73 -20.75 16.03
CA ARG A 148 12.74 -22.19 16.35
C ARG A 148 14.00 -22.90 15.84
N ILE A 149 14.50 -22.54 14.65
CA ILE A 149 15.74 -23.11 14.12
C ILE A 149 16.93 -22.71 15.01
N SER A 150 16.97 -21.45 15.49
CA SER A 150 17.98 -20.99 16.46
C SER A 150 17.97 -21.83 17.72
N ALA A 151 16.79 -22.00 18.34
CA ALA A 151 16.65 -22.76 19.59
C ALA A 151 17.10 -24.22 19.42
N ASN A 152 16.74 -24.85 18.29
CA ASN A 152 17.19 -26.21 17.98
C ASN A 152 18.71 -26.30 17.77
N ALA A 153 19.33 -25.26 17.18
CA ALA A 153 20.79 -25.22 17.01
C ALA A 153 21.51 -25.12 18.35
N ASP A 154 21.00 -24.30 19.27
CA ASP A 154 21.52 -24.19 20.64
C ASP A 154 21.39 -25.52 21.40
N GLU A 155 20.24 -26.18 21.30
CA GLU A 155 20.00 -27.50 21.93
C GLU A 155 20.98 -28.57 21.41
N VAL A 156 21.27 -28.58 20.11
CA VAL A 156 22.27 -29.48 19.53
C VAL A 156 23.67 -29.25 20.13
N VAL A 157 24.06 -28.00 20.37
CA VAL A 157 25.35 -27.69 21.01
C VAL A 157 25.37 -28.23 22.44
N ASP A 158 24.31 -28.01 23.21
CA ASP A 158 24.21 -28.47 24.59
C ASP A 158 24.31 -30.00 24.70
N VAL A 159 23.59 -30.73 23.85
CA VAL A 159 23.66 -32.20 23.77
C VAL A 159 25.08 -32.70 23.46
N ILE A 160 25.81 -32.03 22.57
CA ILE A 160 27.19 -32.40 22.22
C ILE A 160 28.15 -32.16 23.39
N LEU A 161 28.01 -31.03 24.08
CA LEU A 161 28.84 -30.71 25.24
C LEU A 161 28.60 -31.72 26.37
N HIS A 162 27.32 -32.08 26.60
CA HIS A 162 26.96 -33.10 27.57
C HIS A 162 27.52 -34.48 27.21
N MET A 163 27.38 -34.93 25.96
CA MET A 163 27.98 -36.19 25.50
C MET A 163 29.50 -36.22 25.67
N SER A 164 30.18 -35.12 25.34
CA SER A 164 31.64 -35.03 25.48
C SER A 164 32.06 -35.19 26.96
N SER A 165 31.31 -34.60 27.89
CA SER A 165 31.56 -34.78 29.33
C SER A 165 31.30 -36.21 29.81
N MET A 166 30.27 -36.88 29.28
CA MET A 166 29.98 -38.28 29.61
C MET A 166 31.06 -39.23 29.10
N ASP A 167 31.61 -38.99 27.90
CA ASP A 167 32.70 -39.78 27.34
C ASP A 167 33.98 -39.66 28.19
N GLU A 168 34.29 -38.46 28.70
CA GLU A 168 35.42 -38.23 29.62
C GLU A 168 35.23 -38.95 30.96
N ASP A 169 34.04 -38.86 31.57
CA ASP A 169 33.72 -39.55 32.82
C ASP A 169 33.76 -41.08 32.65
N ALA A 170 33.21 -41.61 31.55
CA ALA A 170 33.25 -43.04 31.24
C ALA A 170 34.69 -43.54 31.07
N ALA A 171 35.55 -42.76 30.39
CA ALA A 171 36.97 -43.09 30.24
C ALA A 171 37.70 -43.07 31.59
N ALA A 172 37.46 -42.06 32.43
CA ALA A 172 38.03 -41.98 33.77
C ALA A 172 37.63 -43.19 34.65
N GLN A 173 36.37 -43.62 34.55
CA GLN A 173 35.84 -44.75 35.31
C GLN A 173 36.35 -46.11 34.77
N GLN A 174 36.57 -46.23 33.47
CA GLN A 174 37.24 -47.39 32.86
C GLN A 174 38.71 -47.52 33.30
N VAL A 175 39.44 -46.41 33.39
CA VAL A 175 40.82 -46.39 33.91
C VAL A 175 40.86 -46.74 35.39
N ALA A 176 39.91 -46.24 36.18
CA ALA A 176 39.82 -46.58 37.61
C ALA A 176 39.53 -48.07 37.82
N THR A 177 38.60 -48.65 37.05
CA THR A 177 38.24 -50.07 37.16
C THR A 177 39.34 -51.01 36.66
N THR A 178 40.05 -50.67 35.57
CA THR A 178 41.23 -51.44 35.12
C THR A 178 42.40 -51.37 36.11
N ARG A 179 42.61 -50.21 36.76
CA ARG A 179 43.64 -50.07 37.79
C ARG A 179 43.34 -50.88 39.06
N GLN A 180 42.06 -51.00 39.46
CA GLN A 180 41.64 -51.87 40.56
C GLN A 180 41.75 -53.37 40.22
N ALA A 181 41.55 -53.76 38.96
CA ALA A 181 41.69 -55.15 38.52
C ALA A 181 43.15 -55.61 38.34
N GLY A 182 44.09 -54.67 38.20
CA GLY A 182 45.52 -54.92 37.94
C GLY A 182 46.41 -55.16 39.17
N ASP A 183 45.87 -55.16 40.39
CA ASP A 183 46.62 -55.46 41.63
C ASP A 183 46.33 -56.91 42.10
N PRO A 184 46.98 -57.95 41.55
CA PRO A 184 47.05 -59.23 42.23
C PRO A 184 48.10 -59.11 43.35
N VAL A 185 47.59 -59.21 44.57
CA VAL A 185 48.25 -59.61 45.81
C VAL A 185 49.72 -60.06 45.65
N LYS A 186 50.62 -59.27 46.25
CA LYS A 186 52.00 -59.66 46.58
C LYS A 186 52.04 -61.09 47.13
N ALA A 187 52.82 -61.96 46.49
CA ALA A 187 53.38 -63.17 47.09
C ALA A 187 54.86 -63.25 46.71
#